data_AF-A0A352KSX9-F1
#
_entry.id   AF-A0A352KSX9-F1
#
_cell.length_a   1.000
_cell.length_b   1.000
_cell.length_c   1.000
_cell.angle_alpha   90.00
_cell.angle_beta   90.00
_cell.angle_gamma   90.00
#
_symmetry.space_group_name_H-M   'P 1'
#
loop_
_entity.id
_entity.type
_entity.pdbx_description
1 polymer ?
#
loop_
_entity_poly.entity_id
_entity_poly.type
_entity_poly.pdbx_seq_one_letter_code
_entity_poly.pdbx_strand_id
1 'polypeptide(L)'
;DKAFRKAVSDYFRKTGQYRRVLTDGSKVIDSKLNITERDIEEAVLEGATNLNAVQKKLKVGIGSPEVIAEVEQLIRFYKEKYYG
;
A
#
# COMPACT_ATOMS: atom_id res chain seq x y z
N ASP A 1 -2.05 -20.36 3.72
CA ASP A 1 -1.48 -20.74 2.42
C ASP A 1 0.01 -20.38 2.38
N LYS A 2 0.87 -21.34 1.99
CA LYS A 2 2.33 -21.16 1.87
C LYS A 2 2.68 -20.26 0.66
N ALA A 3 1.71 -20.02 -0.23
CA ALA A 3 1.81 -19.10 -1.38
C ALA A 3 1.78 -17.61 -1.01
N PHE A 4 1.14 -17.22 0.10
CA PHE A 4 1.04 -15.82 0.52
C PHE A 4 2.39 -15.21 0.92
N ARG A 5 3.29 -16.02 1.49
CA ARG A 5 4.65 -15.61 1.91
C ARG A 5 5.68 -15.60 0.78
N LYS A 6 5.34 -16.16 -0.40
CA LYS A 6 6.18 -16.12 -1.61
C LYS A 6 5.78 -14.99 -2.57
N ALA A 7 4.49 -14.64 -2.63
CA ALA A 7 3.99 -13.53 -3.46
C ALA A 7 4.44 -12.15 -2.95
N VAL A 8 4.51 -11.96 -1.63
CA VAL A 8 5.14 -10.76 -1.02
C VAL A 8 6.67 -10.82 -1.15
N SER A 9 7.26 -11.99 -1.39
CA SER A 9 8.72 -12.20 -1.52
C SER A 9 9.27 -11.93 -2.92
N ASP A 10 8.40 -11.85 -3.94
CA ASP A 10 8.60 -10.94 -5.07
C ASP A 10 8.26 -9.50 -4.62
N TYR A 11 8.92 -9.09 -3.54
CA TYR A 11 9.05 -7.75 -2.99
C TYR A 11 9.77 -6.80 -3.99
N PHE A 12 9.67 -7.09 -5.30
CA PHE A 12 10.16 -6.30 -6.43
C PHE A 12 11.53 -5.63 -6.22
N ARG A 13 12.42 -6.34 -5.52
CA ARG A 13 13.75 -6.89 -5.90
C ARG A 13 14.45 -6.48 -7.20
N LYS A 14 13.90 -5.61 -8.04
CA LYS A 14 14.58 -4.96 -9.16
C LYS A 14 14.38 -3.46 -9.04
N THR A 15 15.18 -2.89 -8.15
CA THR A 15 15.70 -1.52 -8.08
C THR A 15 16.03 -0.90 -9.45
N GLY A 16 15.04 -0.71 -10.34
CA GLY A 16 15.31 0.06 -11.55
C GLY A 16 14.23 0.21 -12.61
N GLN A 17 13.10 -0.50 -12.57
CA GLN A 17 12.10 -0.35 -13.66
C GLN A 17 10.65 -0.56 -13.20
N TYR A 18 10.04 0.47 -12.64
CA TYR A 18 8.58 0.62 -12.54
C TYR A 18 8.00 1.58 -13.58
N ARG A 19 8.71 1.79 -14.69
CA ARG A 19 8.09 2.43 -15.85
C ARG A 19 7.14 1.39 -16.45
N ARG A 20 5.88 1.35 -15.98
CA ARG A 20 4.72 0.55 -16.47
C ARG A 20 4.37 -0.73 -15.70
N VAL A 21 3.93 -0.60 -14.45
CA VAL A 21 2.77 -1.41 -14.05
C VAL A 21 1.69 -0.43 -13.62
N LEU A 22 0.96 0.07 -14.62
CA LEU A 22 -0.36 0.65 -14.42
C LEU A 22 -1.29 -0.52 -14.08
N THR A 23 -1.16 -1.08 -12.88
CA THR A 23 -2.29 -1.79 -12.28
C THR A 23 -3.22 -0.69 -11.82
N ASP A 24 -4.49 -0.75 -12.22
CA ASP A 24 -5.51 0.30 -12.05
C ASP A 24 -5.83 0.69 -10.58
N GLY A 25 -4.96 0.37 -9.62
CA GLY A 25 -5.20 0.56 -8.19
C GLY A 25 -6.31 -0.34 -7.66
N SER A 26 -6.68 -1.38 -8.41
CA SER A 26 -7.85 -2.23 -8.17
C SER A 26 -7.66 -3.27 -7.06
N LYS A 27 -6.45 -3.40 -6.49
CA LYS A 27 -6.20 -4.36 -5.42
C LYS A 27 -6.83 -3.86 -4.12
N VAL A 28 -7.77 -4.62 -3.57
CA VAL A 28 -8.30 -4.40 -2.23
C VAL A 28 -7.25 -4.82 -1.20
N ILE A 29 -6.87 -3.89 -0.33
CA ILE A 29 -5.89 -4.07 0.74
C ILE A 29 -6.60 -4.40 2.06
N ASP A 30 -7.62 -3.62 2.42
CA ASP A 30 -8.48 -3.89 3.58
C ASP A 30 -9.88 -4.24 3.09
N SER A 31 -10.21 -5.54 3.14
CA SER A 31 -11.49 -6.04 2.66
C SER A 31 -12.68 -5.66 3.55
N LYS A 32 -12.45 -5.32 4.82
CA LYS A 32 -13.55 -4.93 5.73
C LYS A 32 -14.10 -3.55 5.38
N LEU A 33 -13.21 -2.65 4.97
CA LEU A 33 -13.55 -1.28 4.60
C LEU A 33 -13.51 -1.04 3.09
N ASN A 34 -13.22 -2.09 2.31
CA ASN A 34 -13.03 -2.04 0.86
C ASN A 34 -12.01 -0.96 0.43
N ILE A 35 -10.91 -0.85 1.18
CA ILE A 35 -9.85 0.12 0.90
C ILE A 35 -8.88 -0.52 -0.07
N THR A 36 -8.60 0.21 -1.14
CA THR A 36 -7.74 -0.22 -2.24
C THR A 36 -6.34 0.37 -2.13
N GLU A 37 -5.44 -0.16 -2.96
CA GLU A 37 -4.13 0.42 -3.19
C GLU A 37 -4.23 1.88 -3.67
N ARG A 38 -5.22 2.21 -4.52
CA ARG A 38 -5.46 3.60 -4.99
C ARG A 38 -5.80 4.54 -3.84
N ASP A 39 -6.65 4.11 -2.91
CA ASP A 39 -7.03 4.96 -1.76
C ASP A 39 -5.81 5.31 -0.90
N ILE A 40 -4.88 4.35 -0.74
CA ILE A 40 -3.62 4.57 -0.03
C ILE A 40 -2.71 5.51 -0.83
N GLU A 41 -2.63 5.34 -2.16
CA GLU A 41 -1.90 6.25 -3.05
C GLU A 41 -2.39 7.70 -2.93
N GLU A 42 -3.70 7.91 -3.01
CA GLU A 42 -4.36 9.21 -2.89
C GLU A 42 -4.15 9.82 -1.49
N ALA A 43 -4.25 9.01 -0.44
CA ALA A 43 -3.92 9.46 0.92
C ALA A 43 -2.48 9.96 1.01
N VAL A 44 -1.53 9.25 0.40
CA VAL A 44 -0.13 9.68 0.37
C VAL A 44 0.05 10.96 -0.45
N LEU A 45 -0.57 11.09 -1.63
CA LEU A 45 -0.55 12.31 -2.46
C LEU A 45 -1.07 13.55 -1.72
N GLU A 46 -2.04 13.35 -0.82
CA GLU A 46 -2.57 14.40 0.05
C GLU A 46 -1.74 14.65 1.32
N GLY A 47 -0.56 14.01 1.44
CA GLY A 47 0.39 14.25 2.53
C GLY A 47 0.30 13.27 3.70
N ALA A 48 -0.51 12.21 3.64
CA ALA A 48 -0.53 11.17 4.66
C ALA A 48 0.67 10.20 4.51
N THR A 49 1.88 10.67 4.84
CA THR A 49 3.13 9.94 4.56
C THR A 49 3.58 8.97 5.67
N ASN A 50 2.68 8.56 6.56
CA ASN A 50 2.95 7.58 7.62
C ASN A 50 1.69 6.81 8.01
N LEU A 51 1.85 5.64 8.64
CA LEU A 51 0.73 4.76 9.00
C LEU A 51 -0.33 5.50 9.80
N ASN A 52 0.04 6.27 10.83
CA ASN A 52 -0.92 6.98 11.67
C ASN A 52 -1.79 7.96 10.86
N ALA A 53 -1.19 8.70 9.92
CA ALA A 53 -1.92 9.64 9.07
C ALA A 53 -2.88 8.93 8.11
N VAL A 54 -2.43 7.83 7.48
CA VAL A 54 -3.28 7.03 6.58
C VAL A 54 -4.42 6.36 7.35
N GLN A 55 -4.15 5.82 8.54
CA GLN A 55 -5.18 5.27 9.43
C GLN A 55 -6.18 6.32 9.89
N LYS A 56 -5.73 7.55 10.20
CA LYS A 56 -6.65 8.64 10.57
C LYS A 56 -7.64 8.93 9.44
N LYS A 57 -7.17 8.94 8.19
CA LYS A 57 -7.94 9.27 7.00
C LYS A 57 -8.83 8.12 6.52
N LEU A 58 -8.26 6.93 6.33
CA LEU A 58 -8.95 5.79 5.69
C LEU A 58 -9.48 4.76 6.70
N LYS A 59 -9.04 4.79 7.96
CA LYS A 59 -9.28 3.74 8.97
C LYS A 59 -8.70 2.36 8.62
N VAL A 60 -7.85 2.28 7.58
CA VAL A 60 -7.20 1.05 7.10
C VAL A 60 -6.46 0.33 8.24
N GLY A 61 -6.65 -0.98 8.36
CA GLY A 61 -5.92 -1.80 9.33
C GLY A 61 -6.26 -1.56 10.81
N ILE A 62 -7.17 -0.64 11.15
CA ILE A 62 -7.67 -0.47 12.53
C ILE A 62 -8.46 -1.72 12.95
N GLY A 63 -9.35 -2.17 12.07
CA GLY A 63 -10.12 -3.40 12.26
C GLY A 63 -9.44 -4.65 11.69
N SER A 64 -8.33 -4.48 10.96
CA SER A 64 -7.64 -5.54 10.24
C SER A 64 -6.12 -5.44 10.41
N PRO A 65 -5.58 -5.74 11.62
CA PRO A 65 -4.15 -5.60 11.89
C PRO A 65 -3.25 -6.39 10.93
N GLU A 66 -3.77 -7.47 10.34
CA GLU A 66 -3.08 -8.31 9.36
C GLU A 66 -2.64 -7.56 8.09
N VAL A 67 -3.26 -6.44 7.74
CA VAL A 67 -2.93 -5.66 6.54
C VAL A 67 -1.90 -4.55 6.80
N ILE A 68 -1.55 -4.28 8.07
CA ILE A 68 -0.69 -3.14 8.45
C ILE A 68 0.67 -3.18 7.75
N ALA A 69 1.31 -4.35 7.71
CA ALA A 69 2.63 -4.49 7.08
C ALA A 69 2.60 -4.16 5.58
N GLU A 70 1.52 -4.51 4.88
CA GLU A 70 1.33 -4.19 3.47
C GLU A 70 1.04 -2.71 3.25
N VAL A 71 0.20 -2.11 4.11
CA VAL A 71 -0.08 -0.67 4.10
C VAL A 71 1.21 0.14 4.30
N GLU A 72 2.08 -0.24 5.23
CA GLU A 72 3.36 0.45 5.45
C GLU A 72 4.29 0.38 4.24
N GLN A 73 4.31 -0.75 3.53
CA GLN A 73 5.07 -0.89 2.29
C GLN A 73 4.54 0.01 1.17
N LEU A 74 3.23 0.09 1.00
CA LEU A 74 2.58 0.99 0.02
C LEU A 74 2.84 2.45 0.36
N ILE A 75 2.74 2.84 1.63
CA ILE A 75 3.07 4.20 2.08
C ILE A 75 4.52 4.54 1.72
N ARG A 76 5.46 3.64 2.00
CA ARG A 76 6.88 3.85 1.68
C ARG A 76 7.10 4.01 0.18
N PHE A 77 6.48 3.14 -0.62
CA PHE A 77 6.57 3.18 -2.08
C PHE A 77 6.03 4.49 -2.67
N TYR A 78 4.82 4.90 -2.29
CA TYR A 78 4.21 6.13 -2.81
C TYR A 78 4.85 7.39 -2.27
N LYS A 79 5.35 7.35 -1.03
CA LYS A 79 6.11 8.46 -0.47
C LYS A 79 7.38 8.71 -1.29
N GLU A 80 8.12 7.66 -1.61
CA GLU A 80 9.31 7.76 -2.49
C GLU A 80 8.92 8.23 -3.89
N LYS A 81 7.84 7.70 -4.47
CA LYS A 81 7.37 8.07 -5.82
C LYS A 81 7.02 9.55 -5.98
N TYR A 82 6.50 10.20 -4.93
CA TYR A 82 5.93 11.55 -5.01
C TYR A 82 6.69 12.64 -4.24
N TYR A 83 7.40 12.27 -3.17
CA TYR A 83 8.13 13.20 -2.32
C TYR A 83 9.64 12.93 -2.30
N GLY A 84 10.12 11.92 -3.06
CA GLY A 84 11.52 11.52 -3.20
C GLY A 84 12.04 11.75 -4.62
#